data_AF-A0A7V0JCF2-F1
#
_entry.id   AF-A0A7V0JCF2-F1
#
_cell.length_a   1.000
_cell.length_b   1.000
_cell.length_c   1.000
_cell.angle_alpha   90.00
_cell.angle_beta   90.00
_cell.angle_gamma   90.00
#
_symmetry.space_group_name_H-M   'P 1'
#
loop_
_entity.id
_entity.type
_entity.pdbx_description
1 polymer ?
#
loop_
_entity_poly.entity_id
_entity_poly.type
_entity_poly.pdbx_seq_one_letter_code
_entity_poly.pdbx_strand_id
1 'polypeptide(L)' 'AAIDSGYDKAFWTIFDSHVTTIITAAVLFQFGTGPIKGFAVTLGWGVMINLFTSLIGTKTVFDLITTRWEIKKLSI' A
#
# COMPACT_ATOMS: atom_id res chain seq x y z
N ALA A 1 5.30 7.86 21.01
CA ALA A 1 6.44 8.66 20.48
C ALA A 1 7.28 7.86 19.48
N ALA A 2 8.12 6.89 19.89
CA ALA A 2 8.97 6.13 18.95
C ALA A 2 8.16 5.19 18.03
N ILE A 3 7.10 4.57 18.57
CA ILE A 3 6.24 3.63 17.84
C ILE A 3 5.35 4.35 16.82
N ASP A 4 4.74 5.49 17.19
CA ASP A 4 3.88 6.27 16.28
C ASP A 4 4.67 6.83 15.08
N SER A 5 5.87 7.38 15.33
CA SER A 5 6.72 7.89 14.24
C SER A 5 7.24 6.76 13.32
N GLY A 6 7.41 5.55 13.88
CA GLY A 6 7.78 4.36 13.11
C GLY A 6 6.65 3.88 12.22
N TYR A 7 5.40 3.94 12.72
CA TYR A 7 4.20 3.59 11.96
C TYR A 7 3.95 4.55 10.79
N ASP A 8 4.07 5.85 11.02
CA ASP A 8 3.90 6.87 9.96
C ASP A 8 4.95 6.73 8.86
N LYS A 9 6.21 6.48 9.23
CA LYS A 9 7.28 6.21 8.25
C LYS A 9 7.04 4.91 7.48
N ALA A 10 6.59 3.86 8.16
CA ALA A 10 6.28 2.59 7.52
C ALA A 10 5.13 2.73 6.52
N PHE A 11 4.07 3.46 6.88
CA PHE A 11 2.96 3.75 5.99
C PHE A 11 3.41 4.52 4.73
N TRP A 12 4.21 5.57 4.90
CA TRP A 12 4.77 6.32 3.78
C TRP A 12 5.67 5.47 2.89
N THR A 13 6.47 4.58 3.48
CA THR A 13 7.36 3.66 2.72
C THR A 13 6.57 2.66 1.88
N ILE A 14 5.47 2.14 2.43
CA ILE A 14 4.57 1.22 1.72
C ILE A 14 3.89 1.95 0.56
N PHE A 15 3.40 3.17 0.80
CA PHE A 15 2.76 3.98 -0.23
C PHE A 15 3.74 4.30 -1.38
N ASP A 16 4.96 4.73 -1.06
CA ASP A 16 6.00 5.03 -2.06
C ASP A 16 6.40 3.80 -2.89
N SER A 17 6.47 2.62 -2.25
CA SER A 17 6.75 1.35 -2.93
C SER A 17 5.68 0.99 -3.97
N HIS A 18 4.41 1.29 -3.71
CA HIS A 18 3.34 1.09 -4.70
C HIS A 18 3.40 2.11 -5.83
N VAL A 19 3.71 3.38 -5.52
CA VAL A 19 3.84 4.45 -6.52
C VAL A 19 4.99 4.17 -7.49
N THR A 20 6.17 3.79 -7.00
CA THR A 20 7.32 3.40 -7.83
C THR A 20 7.01 2.20 -8.74
N THR A 21 6.18 1.26 -8.27
CA THR A 21 5.73 0.12 -9.09
C THR A 21 4.78 0.54 -10.22
N ILE A 22 3.86 1.49 -9.95
CA ILE A 22 2.99 2.06 -11.00
C ILE A 22 3.82 2.80 -12.06
N ILE A 23 4.83 3.56 -11.64
CA ILE A 23 5.77 4.23 -12.55
C ILE A 23 6.48 3.19 -13.42
N THR A 24 6.94 2.09 -12.83
CA THR A 24 7.57 0.99 -13.56
C THR A 24 6.62 0.37 -14.58
N ALA A 25 5.35 0.13 -14.21
CA ALA A 25 4.32 -0.36 -15.12
C ALA A 25 4.08 0.62 -16.30
N ALA A 26 4.03 1.92 -16.03
CA ALA A 26 3.86 2.95 -17.05
C ALA A 26 5.05 2.98 -18.03
N VAL A 27 6.28 2.89 -17.53
CA VAL A 27 7.49 2.81 -18.35
C VAL A 27 7.48 1.54 -19.22
N LEU A 28 7.15 0.38 -18.63
CA LEU A 28 7.05 -0.88 -19.36
C LEU A 28 5.91 -0.86 -20.41
N PHE A 29 4.82 -0.15 -20.15
CA PHE A 29 3.75 0.01 -21.13
C PHE A 29 4.17 0.92 -22.29
N GLN A 30 4.92 1.99 -22.02
CA GLN A 30 5.34 2.95 -23.04
C GLN A 30 6.50 2.44 -23.91
N PHE A 31 7.46 1.74 -23.31
CA PHE A 31 8.68 1.26 -23.98
C PHE A 31 8.67 -0.25 -24.27
N GLY A 32 7.75 -1.02 -23.68
CA GLY A 32 7.65 -2.45 -23.90
C GLY A 32 6.97 -2.82 -25.22
N THR A 33 7.42 -3.91 -25.82
CA THR A 33 6.86 -4.46 -27.06
C THR A 33 6.24 -5.84 -26.83
N GLY A 34 5.19 -6.15 -27.60
CA GLY A 34 4.50 -7.44 -27.63
C GLY A 34 4.14 -7.99 -26.23
N PRO A 35 4.86 -9.00 -25.70
CA PRO A 35 4.59 -9.60 -24.39
C PRO A 35 4.77 -8.64 -23.20
N ILE A 36 5.76 -7.73 -23.26
CA ILE A 36 6.11 -6.83 -22.15
C ILE A 36 4.98 -5.82 -21.89
N LYS A 37 4.30 -5.40 -22.95
CA LYS A 37 3.13 -4.52 -22.86
C LYS A 37 1.96 -5.20 -22.16
N GLY A 38 1.73 -6.48 -22.45
CA GLY A 38 0.72 -7.30 -21.76
C GLY A 38 1.06 -7.51 -20.28
N PHE A 39 2.32 -7.76 -19.96
CA PHE A 39 2.81 -7.83 -18.59
C PHE A 39 2.59 -6.50 -17.83
N ALA A 40 2.90 -5.37 -18.46
CA ALA A 40 2.71 -4.04 -17.87
C ALA A 40 1.25 -3.76 -17.49
N VAL A 41 0.29 -4.19 -18.33
CA VAL A 41 -1.15 -4.03 -18.06
C VAL A 41 -1.58 -4.88 -16.86
N THR A 42 -1.14 -6.13 -16.79
CA THR A 42 -1.44 -7.02 -15.65
C THR A 42 -0.80 -6.51 -14.37
N LEU A 43 0.45 -6.03 -14.43
CA LEU A 43 1.15 -5.43 -13.30
C LEU A 43 0.41 -4.19 -12.79
N GLY A 44 0.00 -3.30 -13.68
CA GLY A 44 -0.76 -2.09 -13.34
C GLY A 44 -2.08 -2.42 -12.63
N TRP A 45 -2.86 -3.36 -13.17
CA TRP A 45 -4.10 -3.82 -12.52
C TRP A 45 -3.84 -4.47 -11.17
N GLY A 46 -2.80 -5.30 -11.07
CA GLY A 46 -2.41 -5.94 -9.80
C GLY A 46 -2.06 -4.93 -8.73
N VAL A 47 -1.30 -3.88 -9.06
CA VAL A 47 -0.94 -2.82 -8.11
C VAL A 47 -2.16 -1.97 -7.72
N MET A 48 -3.06 -1.64 -8.66
CA MET A 48 -4.29 -0.90 -8.31
C MET A 48 -5.19 -1.68 -7.34
N ILE A 49 -5.41 -2.97 -7.60
CA ILE A 49 -6.20 -3.84 -6.71
C ILE A 49 -5.51 -3.98 -5.35
N ASN A 50 -4.19 -4.13 -5.33
CA ASN A 50 -3.41 -4.21 -4.11
C ASN A 50 -3.49 -2.91 -3.31
N LEU A 51 -3.36 -1.74 -3.94
CA LEU A 51 -3.44 -0.44 -3.30
C LEU A 51 -4.83 -0.21 -2.69
N PHE A 52 -5.89 -0.56 -3.42
CA PHE A 52 -7.27 -0.50 -2.91
C PHE A 52 -7.47 -1.42 -1.70
N THR A 53 -7.00 -2.67 -1.80
CA THR A 53 -7.05 -3.65 -0.70
C THR A 53 -6.20 -3.21 0.48
N SER A 54 -5.07 -2.55 0.26
CA SER A 54 -4.17 -2.04 1.30
C SER A 54 -4.77 -0.82 2.00
N LEU A 55 -5.44 0.10 1.29
CA LEU A 55 -6.13 1.23 1.91
C LEU A 55 -7.28 0.77 2.81
N ILE A 56 -8.10 -0.17 2.34
CA ILE A 56 -9.17 -0.76 3.14
C ILE A 56 -8.59 -1.64 4.24
N GLY A 57 -7.60 -2.46 3.90
CA GLY A 57 -6.92 -3.39 4.80
C GLY A 57 -6.19 -2.68 5.92
N THR A 58 -5.59 -1.52 5.68
CA THR A 58 -4.95 -0.72 6.73
C THR A 58 -6.01 -0.16 7.67
N LYS A 59 -7.16 0.30 7.17
CA LYS A 59 -8.28 0.67 8.05
C LYS A 59 -8.77 -0.53 8.84
N THR A 60 -8.99 -1.67 8.20
CA THR A 60 -9.48 -2.90 8.85
C THR A 60 -8.48 -3.46 9.85
N VAL A 61 -7.17 -3.45 9.56
CA VAL A 61 -6.10 -3.90 10.45
C VAL A 61 -5.92 -2.92 11.60
N PHE A 62 -5.96 -1.62 11.34
CA PHE A 62 -5.94 -0.61 12.40
C PHE A 62 -7.15 -0.77 13.31
N ASP A 63 -8.35 -0.92 12.74
CA ASP A 63 -9.59 -1.13 13.48
C ASP A 63 -9.60 -2.49 14.21
N LEU A 64 -9.04 -3.56 13.63
CA LEU A 64 -8.86 -4.87 14.29
C LEU A 64 -7.84 -4.82 15.42
N ILE A 65 -6.72 -4.10 15.25
CA ILE A 65 -5.71 -3.92 16.29
C ILE A 65 -6.32 -3.07 17.41
N THR A 66 -6.98 -1.96 17.10
CA THR A 66 -7.68 -1.10 18.06
C THR A 66 -8.89 -1.77 18.72
N THR A 67 -9.54 -2.73 18.06
CA THR A 67 -10.67 -3.48 18.61
C THR A 67 -10.22 -4.70 19.44
N ARG A 68 -9.13 -5.39 19.04
CA ARG A 68 -8.59 -6.53 19.80
C ARG A 68 -7.72 -6.11 20.98
N TRP A 69 -7.10 -4.94 20.90
CA TRP A 69 -6.45 -4.32 22.03
C TRP A 69 -7.44 -3.28 22.51
N GLU A 70 -8.22 -3.60 23.56
CA GLU A 70 -8.85 -2.55 24.36
C GLU A 70 -7.76 -1.53 24.69
N ILE A 71 -7.66 -0.45 23.90
CA ILE A 71 -6.99 0.75 24.33
C ILE A 71 -7.90 1.23 25.42
N LYS A 72 -7.63 0.72 26.63
CA LYS A 72 -7.94 1.34 27.91
C LYS A 72 -7.88 2.82 27.61
N LYS A 73 -9.06 3.45 27.56
CA LYS A 73 -9.19 4.89 27.72
C LYS A 73 -8.24 5.22 28.85
N LEU A 74 -7.10 5.81 28.53
CA LEU A 74 -6.28 6.48 29.50
C LEU A 74 -7.10 7.71 29.87
N SER A 75 -7.97 7.50 30.86
CA SER A 75 -8.19 8.47 31.90
C SER A 75 -6.82 8.75 32.50
N ILE A 76 -6.20 9.84 32.04
CA ILE A 76 -5.57 10.92 32.81
C ILE A 76 -4.99 11.90 31.78
#